data_AF-A0AAD9XBV2-F1
#
_entry.id   AF-A0AAD9XBV2-F1
#
_cell.length_a   1.000
_cell.length_b   1.000
_cell.length_c   1.000
_cell.angle_alpha   90.00
_cell.angle_beta   90.00
_cell.angle_gamma   90.00
#
_symmetry.space_group_name_H-M   'P 1'
#
loop_
_entity.id
_entity.type
_entity.pdbx_description
1 polymer ?
#
loop_
_entity_poly.entity_id
_entity_poly.type
_entity_poly.pdbx_seq_one_letter_code
_entity_poly.pdbx_strand_id
1 'polypeptide(L)'
;MAQELTSNGFIPHLKKLLREKDGDEEAVGQLQDPAVEKIVDGFMSFKTVIFDQHPDIFNQLAKEQKPKFLVFACSDSRVSPSHVLDFHLGEAFMARNIANLVPAFNQLRYSDAGAVIEYAVSQLKVENILVMGQNKCGGINRLMELPGDGSTTLLLYLLRTRSKHNTLTYHLKSRNQYVKGKL
;
A
#
# COMPACT_ATOMS: atom_id res chain seq x y z
N MET A 1 19.94 6.36 -1.93
CA MET A 1 18.88 5.37 -2.19
C MET A 1 19.41 3.95 -2.50
N ALA A 2 19.85 3.59 -3.70
CA ALA A 2 20.25 2.18 -3.95
C ALA A 2 21.54 1.73 -3.26
N GLN A 3 22.58 2.58 -3.20
CA GLN A 3 23.79 2.25 -2.44
C GLN A 3 23.48 2.03 -0.95
N GLU A 4 22.60 2.83 -0.35
CA GLU A 4 22.16 2.65 1.06
C GLU A 4 21.36 1.37 1.25
N LEU A 5 20.55 0.97 0.26
CA LEU A 5 19.80 -0.29 0.29
C LEU A 5 20.73 -1.51 0.17
N THR A 6 21.78 -1.46 -0.65
CA THR A 6 22.59 -2.65 -0.96
C THR A 6 23.80 -2.85 -0.05
N SER A 7 24.56 -1.79 0.29
CA SER A 7 25.87 -1.97 0.92
C SER A 7 25.87 -1.78 2.44
N ASN A 8 24.93 -1.01 3.03
CA ASN A 8 25.00 -0.65 4.46
C ASN A 8 23.70 -0.86 5.27
N GLY A 9 22.61 -1.39 4.69
CA GLY A 9 21.33 -1.40 5.40
C GLY A 9 20.47 -2.63 5.17
N PHE A 10 19.82 -2.73 4.00
CA PHE A 10 18.63 -3.56 3.86
C PHE A 10 18.89 -5.06 4.00
N ILE A 11 19.84 -5.63 3.23
CA ILE A 11 20.10 -7.08 3.25
C ILE A 11 20.71 -7.54 4.60
N PRO A 12 21.75 -6.87 5.15
CA PRO A 12 22.28 -7.23 6.46
C PRO A 12 21.27 -7.08 7.60
N HIS A 13 20.41 -6.04 7.55
CA HIS A 13 19.36 -5.78 8.54
C HIS A 13 18.20 -6.76 8.44
N LEU A 14 17.75 -7.10 7.21
CA LEU A 14 16.74 -8.13 6.98
C LEU A 14 17.21 -9.46 7.57
N LYS A 15 18.46 -9.86 7.26
CA LYS A 15 19.07 -11.05 7.88
C LYS A 15 19.14 -10.94 9.41
N LYS A 16 19.31 -9.74 9.98
CA LYS A 16 19.33 -9.52 11.44
C LYS A 16 17.96 -9.72 12.09
N LEU A 17 16.91 -9.11 11.53
CA LEU A 17 15.54 -9.25 12.03
C LEU A 17 15.06 -10.70 12.02
N LEU A 18 15.58 -11.49 11.07
CA LEU A 18 15.33 -12.92 10.99
C LEU A 18 16.12 -13.70 12.05
N ARG A 19 17.40 -13.36 12.28
CA ARG A 19 18.24 -13.93 13.37
C ARG A 19 17.60 -13.75 14.76
N GLU A 20 17.04 -12.57 15.04
CA GLU A 20 16.42 -12.27 16.35
C GLU A 20 15.14 -13.09 16.62
N LYS A 21 14.53 -13.68 15.58
CA LYS A 21 13.33 -14.51 15.71
C LYS A 21 13.66 -15.96 16.15
N ASP A 22 14.88 -16.41 15.91
CA ASP A 22 15.30 -17.81 16.11
C ASP A 22 16.07 -18.05 17.42
N GLY A 23 16.28 -17.02 18.26
CA GLY A 23 16.67 -17.19 19.67
C GLY A 23 18.09 -17.69 19.98
N ASP A 24 18.88 -18.12 19.00
CA ASP A 24 20.21 -18.70 19.23
C ASP A 24 21.32 -17.97 18.43
N GLU A 25 22.25 -17.32 19.14
CA GLU A 25 23.42 -16.63 18.54
C GLU A 25 24.52 -17.59 18.02
N GLU A 26 24.41 -18.90 18.26
CA GLU A 26 25.51 -19.87 18.02
C GLU A 26 25.24 -20.96 16.98
N ALA A 27 24.15 -20.89 16.21
CA ALA A 27 23.94 -21.81 15.07
C ALA A 27 24.49 -21.22 13.76
N VAL A 28 25.82 -21.19 13.62
CA VAL A 28 26.50 -20.87 12.35
C VAL A 28 26.42 -22.08 11.42
N GLY A 29 25.28 -22.24 10.76
CA GLY A 29 25.06 -23.28 9.75
C GLY A 29 23.87 -22.94 8.87
N GLN A 30 24.15 -22.36 7.69
CA GLN A 30 23.24 -22.23 6.54
C GLN A 30 21.74 -22.07 6.88
N LEU A 31 21.33 -20.89 7.34
CA LEU A 31 19.92 -20.49 7.29
C LEU A 31 19.55 -20.15 5.83
N GLN A 32 19.30 -21.20 5.03
CA GLN A 32 18.63 -21.11 3.72
C GLN A 32 17.12 -21.20 3.94
N ASP A 33 16.52 -20.15 4.52
CA ASP A 33 15.05 -20.05 4.54
C ASP A 33 14.57 -19.66 3.13
N PRO A 34 13.80 -20.51 2.43
CA PRO A 34 13.32 -20.21 1.08
C PRO A 34 12.52 -18.90 0.99
N ALA A 35 11.84 -18.48 2.06
CA ALA A 35 11.11 -17.21 2.11
C ALA A 35 12.08 -16.02 2.09
N VAL A 36 13.19 -16.14 2.81
CA VAL A 36 14.24 -15.12 2.88
C VAL A 36 14.98 -15.02 1.56
N GLU A 37 15.33 -16.17 0.97
CA GLU A 37 15.91 -16.25 -0.37
C GLU A 37 15.00 -15.60 -1.40
N LYS A 38 13.69 -15.89 -1.37
CA LYS A 38 12.73 -15.26 -2.28
C LYS A 38 12.71 -13.73 -2.19
N ILE A 39 12.82 -13.16 -0.99
CA ILE A 39 12.86 -11.70 -0.79
C ILE A 39 14.18 -11.13 -1.32
N VAL A 40 15.31 -11.77 -1.01
CA VAL A 40 16.64 -11.35 -1.47
C VAL A 40 16.72 -11.40 -2.99
N ASP A 41 16.33 -12.51 -3.60
CA ASP A 41 16.34 -12.70 -5.05
C ASP A 41 15.39 -11.72 -5.75
N GLY A 42 14.22 -11.47 -5.16
CA GLY A 42 13.28 -10.46 -5.65
C GLY A 42 13.88 -9.06 -5.67
N PHE A 43 14.58 -8.66 -4.60
CA PHE A 43 15.26 -7.37 -4.54
C PHE A 43 16.44 -7.30 -5.54
N MET A 44 17.24 -8.37 -5.64
CA MET A 44 18.36 -8.41 -6.58
C MET A 44 17.87 -8.32 -8.03
N SER A 45 16.77 -9.01 -8.37
CA SER A 45 16.12 -8.89 -9.67
C SER A 45 15.60 -7.47 -9.93
N PHE A 46 14.91 -6.85 -8.97
CA PHE A 46 14.50 -5.44 -9.09
C PHE A 46 15.69 -4.52 -9.35
N LYS A 47 16.79 -4.72 -8.60
CA LYS A 47 18.00 -3.90 -8.75
C LYS A 47 18.58 -4.02 -10.16
N THR A 48 18.80 -5.23 -10.65
CA THR A 48 19.51 -5.44 -11.91
C THR A 48 18.65 -5.12 -13.13
N VAL A 49 17.36 -5.47 -13.09
CA VAL A 49 16.44 -5.37 -14.23
C VAL A 49 15.78 -4.00 -14.32
N ILE A 50 15.51 -3.34 -13.20
CA ILE A 50 14.78 -2.06 -13.18
C ILE A 50 15.67 -0.92 -12.68
N PHE A 51 16.28 -1.06 -11.50
CA PHE A 51 17.01 0.06 -10.89
C PHE A 51 18.22 0.50 -11.73
N ASP A 52 19.12 -0.45 -12.02
CA ASP A 52 20.39 -0.17 -12.69
C ASP A 52 20.18 0.22 -14.17
N GLN A 53 19.03 -0.13 -14.77
CA GLN A 53 18.66 0.24 -16.14
C GLN A 53 18.10 1.67 -16.27
N HIS A 54 17.67 2.28 -15.17
CA HIS A 54 17.01 3.60 -15.17
C HIS A 54 17.63 4.59 -14.16
N PRO A 55 18.96 4.80 -14.18
CA PRO A 55 19.64 5.61 -13.17
C PRO A 55 19.10 7.04 -13.09
N ASP A 56 18.71 7.64 -14.21
CA ASP A 56 18.16 9.00 -14.25
C ASP A 56 16.84 9.13 -13.49
N ILE A 57 15.93 8.16 -13.65
CA ILE A 57 14.64 8.14 -12.96
C ILE A 57 14.87 8.01 -11.46
N PHE A 58 15.72 7.05 -11.04
CA PHE A 58 15.98 6.83 -9.63
C PHE A 58 16.79 7.95 -8.97
N ASN A 59 17.66 8.64 -9.71
CA ASN A 59 18.35 9.84 -9.24
C ASN A 59 17.38 11.00 -9.00
N GLN A 60 16.32 11.11 -9.81
CA GLN A 60 15.25 12.10 -9.59
C GLN A 60 14.39 11.70 -8.38
N LEU A 61 13.94 10.45 -8.33
CA LEU A 61 13.12 9.91 -7.22
C LEU A 61 13.86 9.93 -5.88
N ALA A 62 15.20 9.91 -5.88
CA ALA A 62 16.01 10.06 -4.66
C ALA A 62 15.96 11.45 -4.05
N LYS A 63 15.65 12.48 -4.85
CA LYS A 63 15.58 13.87 -4.39
C LYS A 63 14.19 14.19 -3.87
N GLU A 64 13.17 13.79 -4.61
CA GLU A 64 11.78 14.08 -4.29
C GLU A 64 10.82 13.10 -4.97
N GLN A 65 9.62 12.98 -4.42
CA GLN A 65 8.48 12.32 -5.06
C GLN A 65 7.44 13.38 -5.46
N LYS A 66 6.84 13.22 -6.64
CA LYS A 66 5.75 14.09 -7.15
C LYS A 66 4.60 13.27 -7.74
N PRO A 67 3.95 12.41 -6.92
CA PRO A 67 2.85 11.59 -7.41
C PRO A 67 1.64 12.44 -7.78
N LYS A 68 0.97 12.07 -8.86
CA LYS A 68 -0.28 12.72 -9.30
C LYS A 68 -1.52 12.08 -8.69
N PHE A 69 -1.38 10.87 -8.15
CA PHE A 69 -2.47 10.06 -7.62
C PHE A 69 -2.23 9.69 -6.15
N LEU A 70 -3.25 9.80 -5.32
CA LEU A 70 -3.37 9.05 -4.07
C LEU A 70 -4.30 7.86 -4.32
N VAL A 71 -3.87 6.64 -3.99
CA VAL A 71 -4.64 5.42 -4.21
C VAL A 71 -4.92 4.70 -2.90
N PHE A 72 -6.19 4.53 -2.56
CA PHE A 72 -6.64 3.60 -1.53
C PHE A 72 -7.02 2.26 -2.16
N ALA A 73 -6.34 1.19 -1.78
CA ALA A 73 -6.59 -0.14 -2.33
C ALA A 73 -6.67 -1.22 -1.24
N CYS A 74 -7.19 -2.39 -1.59
CA CYS A 74 -7.32 -3.49 -0.64
C CYS A 74 -5.94 -4.14 -0.40
N SER A 75 -5.68 -4.60 0.82
CA SER A 75 -4.47 -5.40 1.14
C SER A 75 -4.47 -6.81 0.53
N ASP A 76 -5.48 -7.14 -0.28
CA ASP A 76 -5.60 -8.43 -0.97
C ASP A 76 -4.41 -8.65 -1.91
N SER A 77 -3.81 -9.84 -1.84
CA SER A 77 -2.60 -10.17 -2.60
C SER A 77 -2.84 -10.26 -4.11
N ARG A 78 -4.09 -10.39 -4.56
CA ARG A 78 -4.44 -10.50 -5.99
C ARG A 78 -4.54 -9.15 -6.68
N VAL A 79 -4.60 -8.06 -5.93
CA VAL A 79 -4.81 -6.71 -6.46
C VAL A 79 -3.67 -5.81 -6.01
N SER A 80 -2.68 -5.67 -6.88
CA SER A 80 -1.63 -4.67 -6.77
C SER A 80 -1.98 -3.49 -7.69
N PRO A 81 -2.26 -2.28 -7.14
CA PRO A 81 -2.61 -1.13 -7.97
C PRO A 81 -1.54 -0.79 -9.00
N SER A 82 -0.25 -0.91 -8.64
CA SER A 82 0.86 -0.69 -9.59
C SER A 82 0.78 -1.61 -10.80
N HIS A 83 0.44 -2.88 -10.60
CA HIS A 83 0.35 -3.84 -11.70
C HIS A 83 -0.95 -3.69 -12.50
N VAL A 84 -2.09 -3.42 -11.83
CA VAL A 84 -3.40 -3.35 -12.49
C VAL A 84 -3.56 -2.08 -13.31
N LEU A 85 -2.96 -0.97 -12.87
CA LEU A 85 -3.09 0.35 -13.50
C LEU A 85 -1.81 0.83 -14.18
N ASP A 86 -0.78 -0.01 -14.25
CA ASP A 86 0.53 0.30 -14.84
C ASP A 86 1.18 1.56 -14.25
N PHE A 87 1.11 1.72 -12.93
CA PHE A 87 1.79 2.83 -12.27
C PHE A 87 3.29 2.55 -12.17
N HIS A 88 4.05 3.49 -12.70
CA HIS A 88 5.49 3.55 -12.56
C HIS A 88 5.88 4.14 -11.20
N LEU A 89 7.15 3.97 -10.83
CA LEU A 89 7.67 4.48 -9.56
C LEU A 89 7.55 6.01 -9.51
N GLY A 90 6.98 6.50 -8.42
CA GLY A 90 6.75 7.94 -8.19
C GLY A 90 5.42 8.48 -8.75
N GLU A 91 4.64 7.70 -9.51
CA GLU A 91 3.38 8.19 -10.08
C GLU A 91 2.21 8.22 -9.09
N ALA A 92 2.17 7.27 -8.16
CA ALA A 92 1.09 7.09 -7.20
C ALA A 92 1.61 6.95 -5.76
N PHE A 93 1.01 7.72 -4.85
CA PHE A 93 1.13 7.56 -3.41
C PHE A 93 0.04 6.58 -2.95
N MET A 94 0.40 5.52 -2.22
CA MET A 94 -0.54 4.41 -1.98
C MET A 94 -0.79 4.18 -0.50
N ALA A 95 -2.07 3.96 -0.15
CA ALA A 95 -2.49 3.42 1.12
C ALA A 95 -3.27 2.13 0.89
N ARG A 96 -2.89 1.07 1.63
CA ARG A 96 -3.55 -0.23 1.53
C ARG A 96 -4.06 -0.67 2.89
N ASN A 97 -5.34 -1.02 2.95
CA ASN A 97 -5.96 -1.57 4.14
C ASN A 97 -7.03 -2.61 3.78
N ILE A 98 -7.59 -3.27 4.79
CA ILE A 98 -8.64 -4.26 4.60
C ILE A 98 -9.87 -3.56 4.00
N ALA A 99 -10.30 -4.04 2.82
CA ALA A 99 -11.46 -3.53 2.08
C ALA A 99 -11.35 -2.07 1.60
N ASN A 100 -10.14 -1.54 1.40
CA ASN A 100 -9.88 -0.25 0.73
C ASN A 100 -10.70 0.92 1.32
N LEU A 101 -10.80 0.95 2.65
CA LEU A 101 -11.71 1.81 3.38
C LEU A 101 -11.07 3.17 3.68
N VAL A 102 -11.88 4.20 3.52
CA VAL A 102 -11.57 5.58 3.86
C VAL A 102 -12.55 6.02 4.95
N PRO A 103 -12.10 6.18 6.21
CA PRO A 103 -12.95 6.65 7.31
C PRO A 103 -13.44 8.07 7.05
N ALA A 104 -14.60 8.39 7.63
CA ALA A 104 -14.91 9.79 7.90
C ALA A 104 -13.86 10.38 8.85
N PHE A 105 -13.53 11.65 8.65
CA PHE A 105 -12.55 12.35 9.46
C PHE A 105 -12.90 12.28 10.96
N ASN A 106 -11.91 11.91 11.77
CA ASN A 106 -11.99 11.95 13.21
C ASN A 106 -10.58 12.21 13.77
N GLN A 107 -10.42 13.23 14.61
CA GLN A 107 -9.11 13.64 15.12
C GLN A 107 -8.53 12.65 16.14
N LEU A 108 -9.38 11.87 16.81
CA LEU A 108 -9.01 10.94 17.87
C LEU A 108 -8.96 9.47 17.41
N ARG A 109 -9.62 9.16 16.30
CA ARG A 109 -9.73 7.81 15.73
C ARG A 109 -9.40 7.84 14.24
N TYR A 110 -8.70 6.83 13.75
CA TYR A 110 -8.39 6.70 12.31
C TYR A 110 -7.46 7.80 11.78
N SER A 111 -6.50 8.20 12.62
CA SER A 111 -5.43 9.16 12.27
C SER A 111 -4.67 8.75 11.01
N ASP A 112 -4.54 7.45 10.72
CA ASP A 112 -3.71 6.97 9.61
C ASP A 112 -4.26 7.43 8.25
N ALA A 113 -5.56 7.25 8.01
CA ALA A 113 -6.16 7.67 6.75
C ALA A 113 -6.21 9.19 6.61
N GLY A 114 -6.48 9.90 7.72
CA GLY A 114 -6.43 11.36 7.76
C GLY A 114 -5.03 11.89 7.44
N ALA A 115 -4.00 11.36 8.08
CA ALA A 115 -2.61 11.74 7.87
C ALA A 115 -2.13 11.43 6.43
N VAL A 116 -2.50 10.28 5.88
CA VAL A 116 -2.21 9.92 4.47
C VAL A 116 -2.82 10.95 3.52
N ILE A 117 -4.11 11.28 3.71
CA ILE A 117 -4.81 12.23 2.85
C ILE A 117 -4.21 13.64 3.01
N GLU A 118 -3.99 14.08 4.23
CA GLU A 118 -3.41 15.39 4.52
C GLU A 118 -2.02 15.52 3.91
N TYR A 119 -1.16 14.52 4.08
CA TYR A 119 0.17 14.55 3.49
C TYR A 119 0.12 14.54 1.96
N ALA A 120 -0.70 13.68 1.36
CA ALA A 120 -0.84 13.61 -0.09
C ALA A 120 -1.35 14.92 -0.70
N VAL A 121 -2.37 15.53 -0.10
CA VAL A 121 -3.01 16.75 -0.63
C VAL A 121 -2.19 17.99 -0.30
N SER A 122 -1.75 18.13 0.96
CA SER A 122 -1.11 19.35 1.45
C SER A 122 0.38 19.39 1.13
N GLN A 123 1.09 18.26 1.18
CA GLN A 123 2.54 18.21 0.94
C GLN A 123 2.86 17.76 -0.48
N LEU A 124 2.33 16.62 -0.93
CA LEU A 124 2.65 16.05 -2.24
C LEU A 124 1.86 16.69 -3.40
N LYS A 125 0.80 17.44 -3.10
CA LYS A 125 -0.07 18.12 -4.07
C LYS A 125 -0.65 17.16 -5.11
N VAL A 126 -1.08 15.97 -4.69
CA VAL A 126 -1.75 15.02 -5.60
C VAL A 126 -2.97 15.65 -6.25
N GLU A 127 -3.16 15.39 -7.53
CA GLU A 127 -4.26 15.96 -8.32
C GLU A 127 -5.54 15.12 -8.20
N ASN A 128 -5.37 13.83 -7.95
CA ASN A 128 -6.44 12.83 -8.04
C ASN A 128 -6.38 11.89 -6.82
N ILE A 129 -7.52 11.63 -6.19
CA ILE A 129 -7.66 10.57 -5.18
C ILE A 129 -8.54 9.46 -5.77
N LEU A 130 -8.00 8.24 -5.77
CA LEU A 130 -8.62 7.02 -6.26
C LEU A 130 -8.90 6.05 -5.12
N VAL A 131 -10.16 5.64 -4.95
CA VAL A 131 -10.51 4.48 -4.11
C VAL A 131 -10.78 3.29 -5.02
N MET A 132 -9.95 2.26 -4.92
CA MET A 132 -9.97 1.07 -5.78
C MET A 132 -10.62 -0.11 -5.04
N GLY A 133 -11.88 -0.38 -5.36
CA GLY A 133 -12.59 -1.58 -4.93
C GLY A 133 -12.15 -2.83 -5.70
N GLN A 134 -12.48 -4.01 -5.17
CA GLN A 134 -12.21 -5.29 -5.83
C GLN A 134 -13.37 -6.28 -5.66
N ASN A 135 -13.52 -7.17 -6.63
CA ASN A 135 -14.48 -8.26 -6.56
C ASN A 135 -14.06 -9.29 -5.50
N LYS A 136 -15.04 -9.92 -4.84
CA LYS A 136 -14.81 -10.98 -3.82
C LYS A 136 -13.83 -10.54 -2.72
N CYS A 137 -13.98 -9.31 -2.22
CA CYS A 137 -13.18 -8.80 -1.11
C CYS A 137 -13.52 -9.56 0.18
N GLY A 138 -12.52 -10.22 0.78
CA GLY A 138 -12.70 -10.97 2.04
C GLY A 138 -13.21 -10.10 3.20
N GLY A 139 -12.74 -8.86 3.31
CA GLY A 139 -13.20 -7.92 4.35
C GLY A 139 -14.68 -7.54 4.21
N ILE A 140 -15.14 -7.32 2.97
CA ILE A 140 -16.55 -7.05 2.69
C ILE A 140 -17.41 -8.30 2.90
N ASN A 141 -16.95 -9.46 2.44
CA ASN A 141 -17.67 -10.72 2.67
C ASN A 141 -17.83 -10.98 4.16
N ARG A 142 -16.76 -10.81 4.94
CA ARG A 142 -16.82 -10.99 6.40
C ARG A 142 -17.80 -10.02 7.05
N LEU A 143 -17.78 -8.75 6.65
CA LEU A 143 -18.77 -7.78 7.14
C LEU A 143 -20.20 -8.25 6.91
N MET A 144 -20.49 -8.78 5.73
CA MET A 144 -21.84 -9.18 5.34
C MET A 144 -22.39 -10.35 6.18
N GLU A 145 -21.53 -11.10 6.86
CA GLU A 145 -21.89 -12.21 7.75
C GLU A 145 -22.10 -11.77 9.21
N LEU A 146 -21.61 -10.58 9.59
CA LEU A 146 -21.66 -10.13 10.97
C LEU A 146 -23.09 -9.67 11.36
N PRO A 147 -23.49 -9.86 12.63
CA PRO A 147 -24.79 -9.41 13.11
C PRO A 147 -24.93 -7.89 13.01
N GLY A 148 -26.08 -7.41 12.57
CA GLY A 148 -26.40 -5.99 12.37
C GLY A 148 -26.61 -5.17 13.65
N ASP A 149 -26.15 -5.68 14.79
CA ASP A 149 -26.39 -5.14 16.14
C ASP A 149 -25.40 -4.03 16.52
N GLY A 150 -24.41 -3.73 15.67
CA GLY A 150 -23.41 -2.70 15.91
C GLY A 150 -22.34 -3.08 16.93
N SER A 151 -22.34 -4.33 17.43
CA SER A 151 -21.41 -4.83 18.45
C SER A 151 -19.99 -5.06 17.93
N THR A 152 -19.78 -5.02 16.60
CA THR A 152 -18.48 -5.27 15.97
C THR A 152 -17.90 -3.99 15.36
N THR A 153 -16.64 -3.68 15.71
CA THR A 153 -15.90 -2.49 15.28
C THR A 153 -15.80 -2.36 13.76
N LEU A 154 -15.80 -3.50 13.05
CA LEU A 154 -15.83 -3.57 11.57
C LEU A 154 -17.19 -3.11 10.98
N LEU A 155 -18.30 -3.34 11.69
CA LEU A 155 -19.66 -3.02 11.21
C LEU A 155 -19.94 -1.51 11.19
N LEU A 156 -19.56 -0.82 12.27
CA LEU A 156 -19.71 0.64 12.36
C LEU A 156 -18.91 1.37 11.26
N TYR A 157 -17.78 0.78 10.86
CA TYR A 157 -16.88 1.36 9.88
C TYR A 157 -17.40 1.22 8.44
N LEU A 158 -17.97 0.07 8.10
CA LEU A 158 -18.43 -0.24 6.74
C LEU A 158 -19.87 0.20 6.43
N LEU A 159 -20.74 0.33 7.44
CA LEU A 159 -22.11 0.80 7.23
C LEU A 159 -22.19 2.26 6.77
N ARG A 160 -21.18 3.07 7.05
CA ARG A 160 -21.12 4.49 6.63
C ARG A 160 -20.67 4.70 5.19
N THR A 161 -20.06 3.70 4.56
CA THR A 161 -19.56 3.77 3.16
C THR A 161 -20.42 3.00 2.17
N ARG A 162 -21.47 2.32 2.64
CA ARG A 162 -22.32 1.45 1.83
C ARG A 162 -23.31 2.24 0.97
N SER A 163 -22.84 2.84 -0.12
CA SER A 163 -23.67 3.02 -1.32
C SER A 163 -23.43 1.84 -2.27
N LYS A 164 -24.53 1.20 -2.67
CA LYS A 164 -24.60 -0.07 -3.41
C LYS A 164 -23.72 -0.03 -4.68
N HIS A 165 -23.14 -1.18 -5.03
CA HIS A 165 -22.57 -1.60 -6.33
C HIS A 165 -21.06 -1.95 -6.37
N ASN A 166 -20.79 -3.12 -6.97
CA ASN A 166 -19.48 -3.67 -7.30
C ASN A 166 -18.58 -2.64 -7.98
N THR A 167 -17.31 -2.61 -7.54
CA THR A 167 -16.18 -1.86 -8.12
C THR A 167 -16.50 -0.40 -8.41
N LEU A 168 -16.38 0.45 -7.39
CA LEU A 168 -16.48 1.90 -7.53
C LEU A 168 -15.09 2.51 -7.44
N THR A 169 -14.54 2.82 -8.61
CA THR A 169 -13.44 3.77 -8.80
C THR A 169 -14.00 5.15 -8.48
N TYR A 170 -13.77 5.67 -7.27
CA TYR A 170 -14.13 7.04 -6.95
C TYR A 170 -12.96 7.95 -7.30
N HIS A 171 -13.18 8.88 -8.24
CA HIS A 171 -12.24 9.93 -8.55
C HIS A 171 -12.70 11.21 -7.84
N LEU A 172 -11.98 11.64 -6.80
CA LEU A 172 -12.18 12.95 -6.18
C LEU A 172 -11.28 13.94 -6.94
N LYS A 173 -11.89 14.83 -7.73
CA LYS A 173 -11.18 16.03 -8.22
C LYS A 173 -11.20 17.09 -7.11
N SER A 174 -10.18 17.94 -7.05
CA SER A 174 -9.93 19.02 -6.06
C SER A 174 -11.06 20.06 -5.85
N ARG A 175 -12.26 19.81 -6.39
CA ARG A 175 -13.48 20.60 -6.24
C ARG A 175 -14.67 19.70 -5.87
N ASN A 176 -14.66 19.02 -4.72
CA ASN A 176 -15.83 18.32 -4.14
C ASN A 176 -16.72 17.55 -5.15
N GLN A 177 -16.13 16.96 -6.19
CA GLN A 177 -16.84 16.27 -7.25
C GLN A 177 -16.37 14.82 -7.28
N TYR A 178 -17.29 13.92 -6.93
CA TYR A 178 -17.13 12.48 -7.06
C TYR A 178 -17.51 12.10 -8.49
N VAL A 179 -16.55 11.63 -9.28
CA VAL A 179 -16.84 11.04 -10.59
C VAL A 179 -16.77 9.52 -10.48
N LYS A 180 -17.88 8.86 -10.77
CA LYS A 180 -17.98 7.40 -10.84
C LYS A 180 -17.53 6.93 -12.22
N GLY A 181 -16.41 6.23 -12.30
CA GLY A 181 -15.99 5.50 -13.51
C GLY A 181 -16.50 4.06 -13.47
N LYS A 182 -17.02 3.54 -14.59
CA LYS A 182 -17.17 2.10 -14.82
C LYS A 182 -15.94 1.63 -15.60
N LEU A 183 -15.31 0.55 -15.14
CA LEU A 183 -14.43 -0.28 -15.97
C LEU A 183 -15.27 -1.38 -16.60
#